data_AF-A0A1B1Y9I2-F1
#
_entry.id   AF-A0A1B1Y9I2-F1
#
_cell.length_a   1.000
_cell.length_b   1.000
_cell.length_c   1.000
_cell.angle_alpha   90.00
_cell.angle_beta   90.00
_cell.angle_gamma   90.00
#
_symmetry.space_group_name_H-M   'P 1'
#
loop_
_entity.id
_entity.type
_entity.pdbx_description
1 polymer ?
#
loop_
_entity_poly.entity_id
_entity_poly.type
_entity_poly.pdbx_seq_one_letter_code
_entity_poly.pdbx_strand_id
1 'polypeptide(L)'
;MVNDKEVFVEKDGFVEVEAEFFYKQSKSSIRKWYRTSQHNYPKVGRDEDVPHYTNASNGAYIEILPDTRVSHDDELIRGENFSDKPGLIAIVHYKVKINTPGRYYVWVKAFSTGSEDNGLHAGINDEWPEHGKKMQWCDGKNKWTWESKQRTKEEHCGVPKQIYLDIDKAGIHDIQFSMREDGFEFDKFILTNNINYIPK
;
A
#
# COMPACT_ATOMS: atom_id res chain seq x y z
N MET A 1 13.71 13.26 9.96
CA MET A 1 12.72 14.15 9.31
C MET A 1 12.72 13.77 7.85
N VAL A 2 11.60 13.26 7.30
CA VAL A 2 11.50 13.06 5.85
C VAL A 2 11.32 14.43 5.24
N ASN A 3 12.13 14.73 4.24
CA ASN A 3 12.18 16.01 3.59
C ASN A 3 10.85 16.19 2.83
N ASP A 4 10.08 17.25 3.09
CA ASP A 4 8.82 17.59 2.37
C ASP A 4 9.02 17.84 0.86
N LYS A 5 10.19 17.48 0.31
CA LYS A 5 10.67 17.72 -1.05
C LYS A 5 11.01 16.45 -1.82
N GLU A 6 10.81 15.26 -1.24
CA GLU A 6 11.15 14.03 -1.95
C GLU A 6 10.12 13.76 -3.05
N VAL A 7 10.55 14.00 -4.29
CA VAL A 7 9.78 13.71 -5.51
C VAL A 7 10.48 12.56 -6.21
N PHE A 8 9.82 11.40 -6.25
CA PHE A 8 10.30 10.25 -7.00
C PHE A 8 10.12 10.51 -8.49
N VAL A 9 11.08 10.07 -9.31
CA VAL A 9 11.07 10.38 -10.74
C VAL A 9 11.01 9.09 -11.53
N GLU A 10 9.95 8.94 -12.32
CA GLU A 10 9.80 7.87 -13.28
C GLU A 10 10.84 7.99 -14.39
N LYS A 11 11.44 6.86 -14.75
CA LYS A 11 12.41 6.73 -15.84
C LYS A 11 12.00 5.54 -16.70
N ASP A 12 11.87 5.76 -18.00
CA ASP A 12 11.59 4.73 -19.01
C ASP A 12 10.40 3.81 -18.67
N GLY A 13 9.34 4.41 -18.11
CA GLY A 13 8.12 3.73 -17.71
C GLY A 13 8.21 3.00 -16.38
N PHE A 14 9.17 3.32 -15.51
CA PHE A 14 9.40 2.64 -14.24
C PHE A 14 9.74 3.62 -13.11
N VAL A 15 9.16 3.39 -11.93
CA VAL A 15 9.58 4.01 -10.66
C VAL A 15 9.32 3.04 -9.51
N GLU A 16 10.23 3.00 -8.55
CA GLU A 16 10.15 2.23 -7.32
C GLU A 16 10.32 3.18 -6.14
N VAL A 17 9.50 2.98 -5.10
CA VAL A 17 9.37 3.91 -3.98
C VAL A 17 9.22 3.16 -2.66
N GLU A 18 10.12 3.42 -1.72
CA GLU A 18 10.05 2.93 -0.34
C GLU A 18 8.84 3.56 0.38
N ALA A 19 8.02 2.73 1.01
CA ALA A 19 6.75 3.17 1.57
C ALA A 19 6.95 4.10 2.77
N GLU A 20 8.03 3.97 3.54
CA GLU A 20 8.31 4.88 4.64
C GLU A 20 8.64 6.31 4.20
N PHE A 21 8.85 6.57 2.90
CA PHE A 21 9.14 7.90 2.37
C PHE A 21 7.89 8.70 1.92
N PHE A 22 6.69 8.33 2.40
CA PHE A 22 5.53 9.19 2.24
C PHE A 22 5.80 10.61 2.80
N TYR A 23 5.41 11.65 2.05
CA TYR A 23 5.60 13.05 2.48
C TYR A 23 4.41 13.57 3.31
N LYS A 24 3.25 12.93 3.18
CA LYS A 24 2.02 13.31 3.86
C LYS A 24 1.19 12.07 4.16
N GLN A 25 0.44 12.14 5.26
CA GLN A 25 -0.67 11.23 5.52
C GLN A 25 -1.93 12.03 5.87
N SER A 26 -3.10 11.46 5.59
CA SER A 26 -4.39 12.09 5.85
C SER A 26 -5.44 11.06 6.27
N LYS A 27 -6.62 11.53 6.72
CA LYS A 27 -7.70 10.69 7.25
C LYS A 27 -7.23 9.72 8.35
N SER A 28 -6.32 10.19 9.20
CA SER A 28 -5.57 9.38 10.15
C SER A 28 -6.09 9.46 11.59
N SER A 29 -7.37 9.81 11.78
CA SER A 29 -7.95 10.00 13.12
C SER A 29 -8.39 8.68 13.78
N ILE A 30 -8.62 7.64 12.97
CA ILE A 30 -9.14 6.33 13.42
C ILE A 30 -8.06 5.26 13.34
N ARG A 31 -7.41 5.17 12.17
CA ARG A 31 -6.21 4.36 11.93
C ARG A 31 -5.14 5.24 11.33
N LYS A 32 -3.88 4.86 11.52
CA LYS A 32 -2.75 5.70 11.12
C LYS A 32 -1.58 4.83 10.67
N TRP A 33 -0.86 5.30 9.64
CA TRP A 33 0.39 4.69 9.22
C TRP A 33 1.53 5.09 10.16
N TYR A 34 2.22 4.10 10.71
CA TYR A 34 3.42 4.27 11.51
C TYR A 34 4.60 3.59 10.84
N ARG A 35 5.80 4.14 11.06
CA ARG A 35 7.04 3.57 10.52
C ARG A 35 7.63 2.61 11.52
N THR A 36 7.99 1.42 11.07
CA THR A 36 8.68 0.40 11.85
C THR A 36 10.08 0.18 11.27
N SER A 37 11.10 0.15 12.13
CA SER A 37 12.51 -0.11 11.79
C SER A 37 13.27 -0.64 13.02
N GLN A 38 14.54 -0.99 12.85
CA GLN A 38 15.39 -1.49 13.95
C GLN A 38 15.43 -0.55 15.17
N HIS A 39 15.33 0.76 14.95
CA HIS A 39 15.45 1.77 16.01
C HIS A 39 14.13 2.43 16.39
N ASN A 40 13.05 2.12 15.67
CA ASN A 40 11.75 2.71 15.90
C ASN A 40 10.67 1.65 15.71
N TYR A 41 10.05 1.23 16.80
CA TYR A 41 8.92 0.29 16.79
C TYR A 41 7.74 0.96 17.51
N PRO A 42 6.67 1.34 16.79
CA PRO A 42 5.50 1.98 17.36
C PRO A 42 4.83 1.06 18.41
N LYS A 43 4.34 1.65 19.51
CA LYS A 43 3.49 0.95 20.49
C LYS A 43 2.18 1.69 20.61
N VAL A 44 1.26 1.41 19.70
CA VAL A 44 0.00 2.15 19.57
C VAL A 44 -1.18 1.19 19.53
N GLY A 45 -1.80 1.00 20.70
CA GLY A 45 -2.95 0.10 20.85
C GLY A 45 -2.57 -1.37 20.69
N ARG A 46 -3.53 -2.17 20.22
CA ARG A 46 -3.31 -3.60 19.94
C ARG A 46 -2.50 -3.73 18.66
N ASP A 47 -1.55 -4.66 18.72
CA ASP A 47 -0.69 -5.16 17.65
C ASP A 47 -0.06 -6.43 18.24
N GLU A 48 -0.30 -7.57 17.58
CA GLU A 48 0.24 -8.88 18.00
C GLU A 48 1.42 -9.34 17.14
N ASP A 49 1.72 -8.60 16.07
CA ASP A 49 2.78 -8.94 15.14
C ASP A 49 4.16 -8.65 15.75
N VAL A 50 5.12 -9.50 15.40
CA VAL A 50 6.53 -9.19 15.66
C VAL A 50 7.03 -8.23 14.59
N PRO A 51 7.93 -7.30 14.89
CA PRO A 51 8.40 -6.37 13.87
C PRO A 51 9.19 -7.07 12.74
N HIS A 52 8.79 -6.82 11.49
CA HIS A 52 9.34 -7.50 10.30
C HIS A 52 10.43 -6.70 9.54
N TYR A 53 11.10 -5.76 10.23
CA TYR A 53 12.00 -4.81 9.58
C TYR A 53 13.29 -5.44 9.02
N THR A 54 13.75 -6.59 9.52
CA THR A 54 15.06 -7.15 9.12
C THR A 54 15.12 -7.54 7.65
N ASN A 55 13.97 -7.91 7.07
CA ASN A 55 13.86 -8.38 5.69
C ASN A 55 13.08 -7.40 4.81
N ALA A 56 12.65 -6.27 5.37
CA ALA A 56 12.12 -5.15 4.60
C ALA A 56 13.26 -4.51 3.79
N SER A 57 12.96 -3.97 2.62
CA SER A 57 13.99 -3.69 1.62
C SER A 57 14.96 -2.57 2.02
N ASN A 58 14.51 -1.60 2.80
CA ASN A 58 15.33 -0.55 3.39
C ASN A 58 15.51 -0.70 4.92
N GLY A 59 15.27 -1.91 5.46
CA GLY A 59 15.30 -2.14 6.91
C GLY A 59 14.18 -1.41 7.67
N ALA A 60 13.14 -0.99 6.96
CA ALA A 60 11.98 -0.28 7.47
C ALA A 60 10.76 -0.52 6.58
N TYR A 61 9.58 -0.31 7.15
CA TYR A 61 8.28 -0.38 6.45
C TYR A 61 7.27 0.53 7.17
N ILE A 62 6.06 0.62 6.63
CA ILE A 62 4.93 1.27 7.32
C ILE A 62 3.79 0.30 7.59
N GLU A 63 3.09 0.53 8.69
CA GLU A 63 2.03 -0.34 9.18
C GLU A 63 0.83 0.48 9.65
N ILE A 64 -0.37 -0.03 9.43
CA ILE A 64 -1.62 0.62 9.81
C ILE A 64 -2.02 0.20 11.22
N LEU A 65 -1.85 1.10 12.20
CA LEU A 65 -2.13 0.81 13.61
C LEU A 65 -3.23 1.70 14.20
N PRO A 66 -3.88 1.27 15.30
CA PRO A 66 -3.77 -0.06 15.93
C PRO A 66 -4.28 -1.19 15.03
N ASP A 67 -3.68 -2.38 15.11
CA ASP A 67 -4.23 -3.60 14.52
C ASP A 67 -5.22 -4.22 15.51
N THR A 68 -6.49 -4.06 15.20
CA THR A 68 -7.58 -4.54 16.05
C THR A 68 -8.25 -5.79 15.50
N ARG A 69 -7.91 -6.18 14.26
CA ARG A 69 -8.48 -7.33 13.55
C ARG A 69 -7.35 -8.25 13.07
N VAL A 70 -6.57 -8.74 14.02
CA VAL A 70 -5.44 -9.66 13.78
C VAL A 70 -5.90 -10.95 13.08
N SER A 71 -7.08 -11.45 13.43
CA SER A 71 -7.60 -12.74 12.99
C SER A 71 -9.10 -12.70 12.64
N HIS A 72 -9.61 -13.81 12.08
CA HIS A 72 -11.04 -13.92 11.78
C HIS A 72 -11.94 -13.95 13.03
N ASP A 73 -11.38 -14.25 14.21
CA ASP A 73 -12.10 -14.28 15.48
C ASP A 73 -12.35 -12.87 16.03
N ASP A 74 -11.61 -11.88 15.52
CA ASP A 74 -11.79 -10.48 15.87
C ASP A 74 -12.97 -9.86 15.11
N GLU A 75 -13.68 -8.95 15.78
CA GLU A 75 -14.85 -8.30 15.22
C GLU A 75 -14.49 -7.42 14.01
N LEU A 76 -15.21 -7.60 12.90
CA LEU A 76 -15.10 -6.74 11.73
C LEU A 76 -15.91 -5.45 11.94
N ILE A 77 -15.22 -4.32 12.11
CA ILE A 77 -15.81 -3.00 12.30
C ILE A 77 -15.57 -2.14 11.05
N ARG A 78 -16.61 -2.03 10.21
CA ARG A 78 -16.55 -1.27 8.95
C ARG A 78 -16.38 0.23 9.20
N GLY A 79 -15.44 0.84 8.50
CA GLY A 79 -15.05 2.24 8.68
C GLY A 79 -14.05 2.45 9.82
N GLU A 80 -13.61 1.38 10.48
CA GLU A 80 -12.64 1.46 11.57
C GLU A 80 -11.42 0.57 11.36
N ASN A 81 -11.59 -0.76 11.42
CA ASN A 81 -10.53 -1.74 11.15
C ASN A 81 -10.58 -2.28 9.71
N PHE A 82 -11.67 -1.99 9.01
CA PHE A 82 -11.85 -2.38 7.61
C PHE A 82 -12.59 -1.31 6.81
N SER A 83 -12.16 -1.03 5.59
CA SER A 83 -12.88 -0.19 4.63
C SER A 83 -12.86 -0.80 3.23
N ASP A 84 -14.03 -1.19 2.72
CA ASP A 84 -14.16 -1.58 1.30
C ASP A 84 -14.16 -0.37 0.35
N LYS A 85 -14.31 0.84 0.91
CA LYS A 85 -14.34 2.11 0.18
C LYS A 85 -12.96 2.76 0.25
N PRO A 86 -12.30 2.99 -0.90
CA PRO A 86 -10.99 3.65 -0.92
C PRO A 86 -11.10 5.11 -0.48
N GLY A 87 -10.01 5.67 0.04
CA GLY A 87 -9.87 7.10 0.31
C GLY A 87 -10.59 7.64 1.55
N LEU A 88 -11.09 6.75 2.43
CA LEU A 88 -11.82 7.18 3.62
C LEU A 88 -10.97 7.21 4.89
N ILE A 89 -9.96 6.34 4.99
CA ILE A 89 -9.23 6.09 6.23
C ILE A 89 -7.77 5.76 5.93
N ALA A 90 -6.87 6.28 6.78
CA ALA A 90 -5.41 6.08 6.74
C ALA A 90 -4.83 6.14 5.32
N ILE A 91 -4.66 7.37 4.81
CA ILE A 91 -4.12 7.61 3.47
C ILE A 91 -2.67 8.06 3.59
N VAL A 92 -1.76 7.46 2.83
CA VAL A 92 -0.39 7.94 2.60
C VAL A 92 -0.25 8.51 1.19
N HIS A 93 0.60 9.54 1.05
CA HIS A 93 0.78 10.30 -0.17
C HIS A 93 2.25 10.33 -0.58
N TYR A 94 2.51 10.18 -1.88
CA TYR A 94 3.83 10.19 -2.50
C TYR A 94 3.82 11.12 -3.71
N LYS A 95 4.81 12.01 -3.81
CA LYS A 95 5.00 12.82 -5.02
C LYS A 95 5.81 12.04 -6.04
N VAL A 96 5.19 11.74 -7.18
CA VAL A 96 5.84 11.02 -8.29
C VAL A 96 5.78 11.88 -9.54
N LYS A 97 6.93 12.22 -10.10
CA LYS A 97 7.05 12.86 -11.41
C LYS A 97 7.01 11.80 -12.50
N ILE A 98 5.91 11.79 -13.25
CA ILE A 98 5.71 10.96 -14.43
C ILE A 98 6.21 11.76 -15.65
N ASN A 99 7.21 11.23 -16.34
CA ASN A 99 7.75 11.80 -17.57
C ASN A 99 7.09 11.20 -18.81
N THR A 100 6.66 9.93 -18.73
CA THR A 100 6.05 9.17 -19.82
C THR A 100 4.58 8.85 -19.48
N PRO A 101 3.58 9.58 -20.02
CA PRO A 101 2.16 9.27 -19.81
C PRO A 101 1.79 7.86 -20.29
N GLY A 102 0.78 7.27 -19.66
CA GLY A 102 0.26 5.95 -20.01
C GLY A 102 -0.33 5.21 -18.83
N ARG A 103 -0.63 3.92 -19.04
CA ARG A 103 -1.08 3.00 -17.99
C ARG A 103 0.11 2.53 -17.18
N TYR A 104 0.04 2.66 -15.86
CA TYR A 104 1.01 2.13 -14.91
C TYR A 104 0.38 1.05 -14.05
N TYR A 105 0.89 -0.17 -14.14
CA TYR A 105 0.58 -1.26 -13.23
C TYR A 105 1.20 -0.98 -11.88
N VAL A 106 0.40 -1.14 -10.82
CA VAL A 106 0.85 -0.90 -9.44
C VAL A 106 1.19 -2.24 -8.81
N TRP A 107 2.46 -2.41 -8.49
CA TRP A 107 2.93 -3.50 -7.65
C TRP A 107 3.20 -2.99 -6.25
N VAL A 108 2.79 -3.74 -5.24
CA VAL A 108 3.09 -3.43 -3.84
C VAL A 108 3.75 -4.65 -3.22
N LYS A 109 4.79 -4.41 -2.43
CA LYS A 109 5.44 -5.40 -1.59
C LYS A 109 4.90 -5.25 -0.17
N ALA A 110 4.19 -6.27 0.28
CA ALA A 110 3.53 -6.28 1.58
C ALA A 110 3.94 -7.51 2.38
N PHE A 111 3.86 -7.39 3.70
CA PHE A 111 3.90 -8.53 4.60
C PHE A 111 2.50 -8.70 5.16
N SER A 112 2.06 -9.95 5.22
CA SER A 112 0.77 -10.29 5.81
C SER A 112 0.95 -11.57 6.59
N THR A 113 0.55 -11.52 7.85
CA THR A 113 0.51 -12.63 8.79
C THR A 113 -0.74 -13.47 8.55
N GLY A 114 -1.88 -12.81 8.30
CA GLY A 114 -3.22 -13.43 8.28
C GLY A 114 -4.07 -13.12 7.05
N SER A 115 -5.37 -13.41 7.13
CA SER A 115 -6.34 -13.05 6.07
C SER A 115 -6.91 -11.64 6.23
N GLU A 116 -6.55 -10.93 7.31
CA GLU A 116 -7.22 -9.71 7.75
C GLU A 116 -6.37 -8.46 7.69
N ASP A 117 -5.11 -8.60 7.26
CA ASP A 117 -4.08 -7.56 7.15
C ASP A 117 -3.53 -7.49 5.70
N ASN A 118 -4.32 -7.94 4.72
CA ASN A 118 -3.79 -8.38 3.42
C ASN A 118 -4.40 -7.68 2.22
N GLY A 119 -4.91 -6.45 2.42
CA GLY A 119 -5.55 -5.66 1.39
C GLY A 119 -5.28 -4.17 1.48
N LEU A 120 -5.25 -3.52 0.31
CA LEU A 120 -4.96 -2.11 0.15
C LEU A 120 -5.74 -1.50 -1.03
N HIS A 121 -5.87 -0.19 -1.05
CA HIS A 121 -6.32 0.55 -2.23
C HIS A 121 -5.23 1.51 -2.72
N ALA A 122 -5.11 1.66 -4.03
CA ALA A 122 -4.28 2.64 -4.73
C ALA A 122 -5.14 3.75 -5.35
N GLY A 123 -4.61 4.97 -5.39
CA GLY A 123 -5.26 6.17 -5.92
C GLY A 123 -4.25 7.15 -6.49
N ILE A 124 -4.76 8.19 -7.13
CA ILE A 124 -3.97 9.24 -7.77
C ILE A 124 -4.70 10.58 -7.72
N ASN A 125 -4.02 11.65 -7.30
CA ASN A 125 -4.56 13.02 -7.30
C ASN A 125 -5.92 13.16 -6.60
N ASP A 126 -6.07 12.53 -5.43
CA ASP A 126 -7.28 12.40 -4.63
C ASP A 126 -8.44 11.65 -5.32
N GLU A 127 -8.17 11.00 -6.45
CA GLU A 127 -9.08 10.10 -7.14
C GLU A 127 -8.76 8.63 -6.84
N TRP A 128 -9.79 7.79 -6.85
CA TRP A 128 -9.70 6.36 -6.56
C TRP A 128 -10.32 5.55 -7.71
N PRO A 129 -9.58 5.36 -8.82
CA PRO A 129 -10.06 4.65 -10.01
C PRO A 129 -10.49 3.22 -9.69
N GLU A 130 -11.36 2.64 -10.52
CA GLU A 130 -11.85 1.27 -10.31
C GLU A 130 -10.72 0.25 -10.19
N HIS A 131 -9.74 0.34 -11.09
CA HIS A 131 -8.54 -0.51 -11.10
C HIS A 131 -7.48 -0.11 -10.07
N GLY A 132 -7.77 0.82 -9.15
CA GLY A 132 -6.95 1.05 -7.97
C GLY A 132 -7.44 0.30 -6.74
N LYS A 133 -8.64 -0.31 -6.77
CA LYS A 133 -9.31 -0.78 -5.56
C LYS A 133 -9.04 -2.25 -5.27
N LYS A 134 -9.08 -2.61 -3.98
CA LYS A 134 -9.16 -4.01 -3.50
C LYS A 134 -7.98 -4.86 -3.98
N MET A 135 -6.79 -4.28 -3.87
CA MET A 135 -5.56 -5.03 -4.03
C MET A 135 -5.49 -6.09 -2.92
N GLN A 136 -5.07 -7.31 -3.23
CA GLN A 136 -5.22 -8.46 -2.32
C GLN A 136 -4.01 -9.40 -2.37
N TRP A 137 -3.56 -9.85 -1.19
CA TRP A 137 -2.53 -10.87 -1.00
C TRP A 137 -3.11 -12.14 -0.38
N CYS A 138 -3.45 -13.15 -1.19
CA CYS A 138 -3.80 -14.49 -0.68
C CYS A 138 -2.56 -15.35 -0.41
N ASP A 139 -1.60 -15.31 -1.33
CA ASP A 139 -0.35 -16.06 -1.23
C ASP A 139 0.71 -15.25 -0.49
N GLY A 140 1.80 -15.92 -0.11
CA GLY A 140 2.99 -15.23 0.37
C GLY A 140 2.94 -14.77 1.83
N LYS A 141 2.12 -15.41 2.67
CA LYS A 141 2.04 -15.14 4.10
C LYS A 141 3.38 -15.30 4.81
N ASN A 142 3.58 -14.51 5.86
CA ASN A 142 4.77 -14.51 6.72
C ASN A 142 6.07 -14.23 5.96
N LYS A 143 5.99 -13.49 4.84
CA LYS A 143 7.15 -13.00 4.09
C LYS A 143 6.75 -11.79 3.25
N TRP A 144 7.71 -10.92 3.00
CA TRP A 144 7.50 -9.81 2.09
C TRP A 144 7.26 -10.30 0.66
N THR A 145 6.07 -10.02 0.12
CA THR A 145 5.59 -10.55 -1.16
C THR A 145 5.08 -9.43 -2.05
N TRP A 146 5.56 -9.42 -3.29
CA TRP A 146 5.02 -8.57 -4.34
C TRP A 146 3.69 -9.11 -4.86
N GLU A 147 2.69 -8.25 -4.98
CA GLU A 147 1.49 -8.55 -5.77
C GLU A 147 1.00 -7.38 -6.62
N SER A 148 0.10 -7.71 -7.56
CA SER A 148 -0.67 -6.80 -8.43
C SER A 148 -2.00 -7.44 -8.84
N LYS A 149 -2.80 -7.94 -7.88
CA LYS A 149 -4.09 -8.60 -8.10
C LYS A 149 -5.26 -7.80 -7.53
N GLN A 150 -6.33 -7.66 -8.31
CA GLN A 150 -7.57 -7.01 -7.87
C GLN A 150 -8.61 -8.05 -7.47
N ARG A 151 -9.03 -8.06 -6.21
CA ARG A 151 -10.16 -8.89 -5.75
C ARG A 151 -11.45 -8.46 -6.46
N THR A 152 -12.16 -9.45 -7.01
CA THR A 152 -13.49 -9.26 -7.59
C THR A 152 -14.53 -10.09 -6.81
N LYS A 153 -15.78 -10.06 -7.27
CA LYS A 153 -16.82 -10.92 -6.71
C LYS A 153 -16.60 -12.39 -7.12
N GLU A 154 -16.09 -12.60 -8.32
CA GLU A 154 -15.87 -13.91 -8.94
C GLU A 154 -14.51 -14.53 -8.54
N GLU A 155 -13.50 -13.69 -8.29
CA GLU A 155 -12.15 -14.12 -7.94
C GLU A 155 -11.68 -13.44 -6.65
N HIS A 156 -11.79 -14.17 -5.54
CA HIS A 156 -11.52 -13.68 -4.19
C HIS A 156 -10.05 -13.37 -3.93
N CYS A 157 -9.12 -14.11 -4.56
CA CYS A 157 -7.69 -13.88 -4.46
C CYS A 157 -7.16 -12.89 -5.49
N GLY A 158 -8.07 -12.41 -6.33
CA GLY A 158 -7.87 -11.32 -7.25
C GLY A 158 -7.32 -11.72 -8.61
N VAL A 159 -7.74 -10.95 -9.60
CA VAL A 159 -7.34 -11.12 -10.99
C VAL A 159 -6.01 -10.37 -11.21
N PRO A 160 -4.96 -11.03 -11.69
CA PRO A 160 -3.68 -10.39 -11.97
C PRO A 160 -3.79 -9.25 -12.99
N LYS A 161 -2.91 -8.25 -12.88
CA LYS A 161 -2.78 -7.14 -13.85
C LYS A 161 -4.03 -6.25 -13.96
N GLN A 162 -4.95 -6.35 -12.99
CA GLN A 162 -6.13 -5.50 -12.87
C GLN A 162 -5.95 -4.34 -11.87
N ILE A 163 -4.77 -4.25 -11.25
CA ILE A 163 -4.37 -3.08 -10.46
C ILE A 163 -3.50 -2.16 -11.32
N TYR A 164 -4.05 -1.01 -11.72
CA TYR A 164 -3.35 0.01 -12.50
C TYR A 164 -3.93 1.41 -12.34
N LEU A 165 -3.12 2.40 -12.69
CA LEU A 165 -3.48 3.81 -12.79
C LEU A 165 -3.26 4.27 -14.24
N ASP A 166 -4.28 4.87 -14.85
CA ASP A 166 -4.14 5.54 -16.15
C ASP A 166 -3.71 7.00 -15.90
N ILE A 167 -2.55 7.39 -16.44
CA ILE A 167 -1.93 8.70 -16.20
C ILE A 167 -1.73 9.41 -17.55
N ASP A 168 -2.69 10.25 -17.93
CA ASP A 168 -2.76 10.86 -19.27
C ASP A 168 -1.83 12.08 -19.47
N LYS A 169 -1.25 12.60 -18.39
CA LYS A 169 -0.43 13.82 -18.42
C LYS A 169 0.90 13.58 -17.75
N ALA A 170 1.96 14.13 -18.33
CA ALA A 170 3.25 14.18 -17.67
C ALA A 170 3.22 15.28 -16.59
N GLY A 171 3.99 15.11 -15.52
CA GLY A 171 4.02 16.05 -14.41
C GLY A 171 4.17 15.36 -13.07
N ILE A 172 4.05 16.15 -11.99
CA ILE A 172 4.04 15.61 -10.63
C ILE A 172 2.60 15.20 -10.30
N HIS A 173 2.43 13.94 -9.92
CA HIS A 173 1.19 13.37 -9.44
C HIS A 173 1.30 13.02 -7.97
N ASP A 174 0.17 13.06 -7.28
CA ASP A 174 0.03 12.55 -5.92
C ASP A 174 -0.41 11.09 -5.97
N ILE A 175 0.53 10.15 -5.85
CA ILE A 175 0.20 8.73 -5.76
C ILE A 175 -0.18 8.43 -4.31
N GLN A 176 -1.30 7.75 -4.13
CA GLN A 176 -1.90 7.55 -2.82
C GLN A 176 -2.23 6.09 -2.57
N PHE A 177 -2.12 5.69 -1.31
CA PHE A 177 -2.61 4.40 -0.85
C PHE A 177 -3.48 4.60 0.38
N SER A 178 -4.62 3.90 0.43
CA SER A 178 -5.55 3.95 1.55
C SER A 178 -5.84 2.57 2.07
N MET A 179 -6.08 2.52 3.37
CA MET A 179 -6.38 1.30 4.10
C MET A 179 -7.60 0.60 3.53
N ARG A 180 -7.47 -0.70 3.32
CA ARG A 180 -8.60 -1.62 3.25
C ARG A 180 -8.77 -2.36 4.57
N GLU A 181 -7.67 -2.73 5.21
CA GLU A 181 -7.56 -3.53 6.43
C GLU A 181 -6.49 -2.88 7.34
N ASP A 182 -6.71 -2.82 8.66
CA ASP A 182 -5.65 -2.48 9.62
C ASP A 182 -4.63 -3.63 9.75
N GLY A 183 -3.51 -3.39 10.44
CA GLY A 183 -2.38 -4.33 10.47
C GLY A 183 -1.59 -4.44 9.16
N PHE A 184 -2.09 -3.90 8.05
CA PHE A 184 -1.40 -4.01 6.76
C PHE A 184 0.02 -3.43 6.79
N GLU A 185 1.02 -4.29 6.55
CA GLU A 185 2.42 -3.90 6.47
C GLU A 185 2.87 -3.66 5.01
N PHE A 186 3.46 -2.49 4.75
CA PHE A 186 3.82 -2.00 3.43
C PHE A 186 5.31 -1.63 3.37
N ASP A 187 6.10 -2.38 2.60
CA ASP A 187 7.54 -2.16 2.37
C ASP A 187 7.75 -1.12 1.27
N LYS A 188 7.26 -1.39 0.06
CA LYS A 188 7.44 -0.50 -1.09
C LYS A 188 6.52 -0.79 -2.25
N PHE A 189 6.44 0.15 -3.19
CA PHE A 189 5.67 -0.01 -4.41
C PHE A 189 6.47 0.28 -5.68
N ILE A 190 5.99 -0.28 -6.79
CA ILE A 190 6.47 0.00 -8.14
C ILE A 190 5.30 0.48 -8.97
N LEU A 191 5.53 1.51 -9.77
CA LEU A 191 4.70 1.83 -10.93
C LEU A 191 5.49 1.45 -12.19
N THR A 192 4.88 0.64 -13.05
CA THR A 192 5.49 0.31 -14.35
C THR A 192 4.48 0.29 -15.48
N ASN A 193 4.84 0.80 -16.65
CA ASN A 193 4.02 0.68 -17.85
C ASN A 193 4.21 -0.65 -18.61
N ASN A 194 5.13 -1.50 -18.14
CA ASN A 194 5.36 -2.81 -18.72
C ASN A 194 4.42 -3.86 -18.10
N ILE A 195 3.38 -4.24 -18.83
CA ILE A 195 2.41 -5.29 -18.44
C ILE A 195 3.04 -6.67 -18.16
N ASN A 196 4.25 -6.92 -18.65
CA ASN A 196 4.97 -8.18 -18.47
C ASN A 196 6.04 -8.09 -17.38
N TYR A 197 6.18 -6.95 -16.70
CA TYR A 197 7.06 -6.83 -15.57
C TYR A 197 6.59 -7.74 -14.43
N ILE A 198 7.54 -8.47 -13.84
CA ILE A 198 7.33 -9.27 -12.64
C ILE A 198 8.51 -8.91 -11.71
N PRO A 199 8.26 -8.24 -10.57
CA PRO A 199 9.31 -7.91 -9.62
C PRO A 199 9.93 -9.18 -9.02
N LYS A 200 11.19 -9.07 -8.60
CA LYS A 200 11.94 -10.14 -7.95
C LYS A 200 12.08 -9.89 -6.45
#